data_AF-A0A2M7XYT4-F1
#
_entry.id   AF-A0A2M7XYT4-F1
#
_cell.length_a   1.000
_cell.length_b   1.000
_cell.length_c   1.000
_cell.angle_alpha   90.00
_cell.angle_beta   90.00
_cell.angle_gamma   90.00
#
_symmetry.space_group_name_H-M   'P 1'
#
loop_
_entity.id
_entity.type
_entity.pdbx_description
1 polymer ?
#
loop_
_entity_poly.entity_id
_entity_poly.type
_entity_poly.pdbx_seq_one_letter_code
_entity_poly.pdbx_strand_id
1 'polypeptide(L)'
;MIQNKYFIIDFDSTFVKSEGLEELARIALKNNPEKNEIYGKIKAITNLGLEGKLSFGKSLSQRLKLFKGTKKDVQTVARLFKRKITNSIKHNKQFFKTYKDSIYIVSGGFKEFIIPVMKAFQIPNINIFANTFIFDRTGNIVGYDRKNPLAQDNGKYNAVRLLDLKGEIYIIGDGYTDYQIKQLGAAKYFIAFTENVTRK
;
A
#
# COMPACT_ATOMS: atom_id res chain seq x y z
N MET A 1 -20.96 2.01 26.93
CA MET A 1 -19.69 2.66 26.54
C MET A 1 -19.69 2.81 25.02
N ILE A 2 -19.36 3.98 24.48
CA ILE A 2 -19.21 4.14 23.02
C ILE A 2 -18.00 3.29 22.62
N GLN A 3 -18.23 2.27 21.81
CA GLN A 3 -17.16 1.40 21.33
C GLN A 3 -16.34 2.16 20.29
N ASN A 4 -15.06 2.43 20.59
CA ASN A 4 -14.16 3.10 19.65
C ASN A 4 -14.03 2.25 18.38
N LYS A 5 -14.18 2.89 17.21
CA LYS A 5 -14.03 2.25 15.90
C LYS A 5 -12.75 2.73 15.24
N TYR A 6 -11.99 1.78 14.70
CA TYR A 6 -10.76 2.01 13.95
C TYR A 6 -10.87 1.42 12.56
N PHE A 7 -10.34 2.14 11.58
CA PHE A 7 -10.40 1.74 10.18
C PHE A 7 -9.00 1.56 9.64
N ILE A 8 -8.63 0.31 9.35
CA ILE A 8 -7.40 -0.04 8.65
C ILE A 8 -7.74 -0.07 7.16
N ILE A 9 -7.08 0.79 6.37
CA ILE A 9 -7.38 0.93 4.94
C ILE A 9 -6.10 0.65 4.15
N ASP A 10 -6.18 -0.28 3.20
CA ASP A 10 -5.09 -0.48 2.24
C ASP A 10 -4.99 0.70 1.27
N PHE A 11 -3.81 0.90 0.71
CA PHE A 11 -3.53 1.97 -0.21
C PHE A 11 -3.66 1.56 -1.67
N ASP A 12 -2.80 0.63 -2.11
CA ASP A 12 -2.78 0.14 -3.49
C ASP A 12 -4.09 -0.59 -3.79
N SER A 13 -4.65 -0.39 -4.99
CA SER A 13 -5.93 -0.97 -5.44
C SER A 13 -7.14 -0.77 -4.51
N THR A 14 -7.03 0.05 -3.47
CA THR A 14 -8.08 0.36 -2.49
C THR A 14 -8.28 1.87 -2.38
N PHE A 15 -7.33 2.59 -1.76
CA PHE A 15 -7.38 4.05 -1.66
C PHE A 15 -7.13 4.72 -3.02
N VAL A 16 -6.22 4.14 -3.81
CA VAL A 16 -5.92 4.55 -5.18
C VAL A 16 -6.20 3.42 -6.17
N LYS A 17 -6.49 3.78 -7.42
CA LYS A 17 -6.88 2.86 -8.50
C LYS A 17 -5.73 2.04 -9.10
N SER A 18 -4.54 2.03 -8.50
CA SER A 18 -3.34 1.47 -9.14
C SER A 18 -2.35 0.94 -8.11
N GLU A 19 -1.46 0.07 -8.55
CA GLU A 19 -0.36 -0.50 -7.77
C GLU A 19 0.87 0.43 -7.81
N GLY A 20 1.39 0.86 -6.66
CA GLY A 20 2.48 1.84 -6.59
C GLY A 20 3.79 1.41 -7.22
N LEU A 21 4.19 0.15 -7.06
CA LEU A 21 5.41 -0.33 -7.70
C LEU A 21 5.27 -0.48 -9.22
N GLU A 22 4.09 -0.81 -9.73
CA GLU A 22 3.84 -0.88 -11.16
C GLU A 22 3.92 0.51 -11.78
N GLU A 23 3.30 1.51 -11.15
CA GLU A 23 3.41 2.90 -11.61
C GLU A 23 4.84 3.44 -11.54
N LEU A 24 5.58 3.11 -10.49
CA LEU A 24 6.98 3.48 -10.37
C LEU A 24 7.83 2.85 -11.48
N ALA A 25 7.66 1.55 -11.72
CA ALA A 25 8.34 0.84 -12.79
C ALA A 25 8.02 1.43 -14.17
N ARG A 26 6.74 1.73 -14.43
CA ARG A 26 6.30 2.35 -15.69
C ARG A 26 6.99 3.70 -15.95
N ILE A 27 7.18 4.50 -14.91
CA ILE A 27 7.89 5.79 -15.01
C ILE A 27 9.39 5.57 -15.22
N ALA A 28 10.01 4.71 -14.40
CA ALA A 28 11.44 4.42 -14.45
C ALA A 28 11.88 3.79 -15.80
N LEU A 29 11.01 2.97 -16.39
CA LEU A 29 11.28 2.25 -17.64
C LEU A 29 10.83 3.01 -18.89
N LYS A 30 10.42 4.28 -18.80
CA LYS A 30 9.82 5.02 -19.93
C LYS A 30 10.62 4.92 -21.24
N ASN A 31 11.94 4.97 -21.13
CA ASN A 31 12.89 4.95 -22.25
C ASN A 31 13.60 3.59 -22.43
N ASN A 32 13.21 2.55 -21.69
CA ASN A 32 13.78 1.22 -21.81
C ASN A 32 13.10 0.45 -22.96
N PRO A 33 13.84 -0.14 -23.92
CA PRO A 33 13.25 -0.89 -25.03
C PRO A 33 12.47 -2.14 -24.56
N GLU A 34 12.88 -2.76 -23.45
CA GLU A 34 12.28 -3.95 -22.85
C GLU A 34 11.15 -3.62 -21.85
N LYS A 35 10.72 -2.35 -21.77
CA LYS A 35 9.77 -1.88 -20.74
C LYS A 35 8.50 -2.73 -20.64
N ASN A 36 7.97 -3.21 -21.76
CA ASN A 36 6.73 -3.99 -21.79
C ASN A 36 6.93 -5.37 -21.16
N GLU A 37 8.07 -6.02 -21.46
CA GLU A 37 8.40 -7.33 -20.90
C GLU A 37 8.66 -7.22 -19.40
N ILE A 38 9.48 -6.25 -18.99
CA ILE A 38 9.80 -6.01 -17.58
C ILE A 38 8.51 -5.68 -16.79
N TYR A 39 7.66 -4.80 -17.33
CA TYR A 39 6.38 -4.46 -16.72
C TYR A 39 5.46 -5.68 -16.59
N GLY A 40 5.38 -6.53 -17.61
CA GLY A 40 4.63 -7.79 -17.57
C GLY A 40 5.10 -8.71 -16.45
N LYS A 41 6.41 -8.87 -16.28
CA LYS A 41 7.00 -9.65 -15.17
C LYS A 41 6.64 -9.07 -13.80
N ILE A 42 6.72 -7.75 -13.63
CA ILE A 42 6.35 -7.08 -12.37
C ILE A 42 4.89 -7.36 -12.03
N LYS A 43 3.97 -7.18 -12.98
CA LYS A 43 2.54 -7.42 -12.79
C LYS A 43 2.25 -8.88 -12.43
N ALA A 44 2.91 -9.83 -13.09
CA ALA A 44 2.76 -11.25 -12.76
C ALA A 44 3.20 -11.55 -11.31
N ILE A 45 4.34 -11.01 -10.88
CA ILE A 45 4.84 -11.19 -9.50
C ILE A 45 3.94 -10.49 -8.46
N THR A 46 3.38 -9.32 -8.80
CA THR A 46 2.39 -8.63 -7.95
C THR A 46 1.17 -9.53 -7.73
N ASN A 47 0.59 -10.07 -8.81
CA ASN A 47 -0.58 -10.94 -8.72
C ASN A 47 -0.32 -12.20 -7.89
N LEU A 48 0.83 -12.87 -8.09
CA LEU A 48 1.20 -14.03 -7.26
C LEU A 48 1.28 -13.69 -5.77
N GLY A 49 1.78 -12.49 -5.44
CA GLY A 49 1.82 -12.00 -4.05
C GLY A 49 0.42 -11.75 -3.48
N LEU A 50 -0.44 -11.10 -4.24
CA LEU A 50 -1.80 -10.75 -3.81
C LEU A 50 -2.74 -11.95 -3.71
N GLU A 51 -2.51 -13.00 -4.49
CA GLU A 51 -3.20 -14.30 -4.41
C GLU A 51 -2.65 -15.22 -3.29
N GLY A 52 -1.62 -14.78 -2.56
CA GLY A 52 -0.98 -15.59 -1.52
C GLY A 52 -0.11 -16.75 -2.03
N LYS A 53 0.09 -16.87 -3.35
CA LYS A 53 0.94 -17.91 -3.98
C LYS A 53 2.44 -17.62 -3.83
N LEU A 54 2.79 -16.37 -3.58
CA LEU A 54 4.15 -15.93 -3.30
C LEU A 54 4.16 -15.09 -2.02
N SER A 55 5.03 -15.45 -1.08
CA SER A 55 5.28 -14.67 0.14
C SER A 55 5.57 -13.19 -0.19
N PHE A 56 4.98 -12.25 0.55
CA PHE A 56 5.05 -10.82 0.23
C PHE A 56 6.51 -10.34 0.16
N GLY A 57 7.36 -10.76 1.10
CA GLY A 57 8.77 -10.35 1.12
C GLY A 57 9.54 -10.77 -0.14
N LYS A 58 9.29 -12.00 -0.64
CA LYS A 58 9.88 -12.46 -1.92
C LYS A 58 9.30 -11.68 -3.11
N SER A 59 7.98 -11.48 -3.15
CA SER A 59 7.33 -10.69 -4.22
C SER A 59 7.88 -9.28 -4.31
N LEU A 60 8.03 -8.59 -3.17
CA LEU A 60 8.61 -7.25 -3.09
C LEU A 60 10.07 -7.24 -3.57
N SER A 61 10.90 -8.15 -3.06
CA SER A 61 12.31 -8.21 -3.43
C SER A 61 12.51 -8.53 -4.91
N GLN A 62 11.69 -9.40 -5.51
CA GLN A 62 11.79 -9.73 -6.92
C GLN A 62 11.40 -8.54 -7.81
N ARG A 63 10.29 -7.87 -7.52
CA ARG A 63 9.81 -6.72 -8.30
C ARG A 63 10.82 -5.57 -8.32
N LEU A 64 11.41 -5.24 -7.17
CA LEU A 64 12.38 -4.14 -7.09
C LEU A 64 13.70 -4.41 -7.81
N LYS A 65 14.06 -5.68 -8.08
CA LYS A 65 15.26 -6.01 -8.86
C LYS A 65 15.07 -5.80 -10.36
N LEU A 66 13.82 -5.69 -10.82
CA LEU A 66 13.49 -5.63 -12.25
C LEU A 66 13.67 -4.24 -12.87
N PHE A 67 13.79 -3.19 -12.07
CA PHE A 67 13.96 -1.83 -12.58
C PHE A 67 14.77 -0.96 -11.61
N LYS A 68 15.34 0.14 -12.12
CA LYS A 68 16.04 1.15 -11.31
C LYS A 68 15.20 2.41 -11.26
N GLY A 69 14.59 2.70 -10.11
CA GLY A 69 13.83 3.93 -9.89
C GLY A 69 14.64 4.98 -9.12
N THR A 70 14.21 6.23 -9.20
CA THR A 70 14.81 7.36 -8.48
C THR A 70 13.82 8.05 -7.56
N LYS A 71 14.31 8.89 -6.64
CA LYS A 71 13.49 9.76 -5.81
C LYS A 71 12.58 10.68 -6.64
N LYS A 72 13.04 11.12 -7.82
CA LYS A 72 12.26 11.94 -8.76
C LYS A 72 11.09 11.16 -9.37
N ASP A 73 11.30 9.88 -9.66
CA ASP A 73 10.24 8.99 -10.14
C ASP A 73 9.18 8.78 -9.06
N VAL A 74 9.61 8.54 -7.82
CA VAL A 74 8.72 8.42 -6.65
C VAL A 74 7.87 9.69 -6.45
N GLN A 75 8.47 10.87 -6.55
CA GLN A 75 7.72 12.14 -6.50
C GLN A 75 6.71 12.28 -7.65
N THR A 76 7.02 11.71 -8.81
CA THR A 76 6.12 11.69 -9.97
C THR A 76 4.95 10.74 -9.75
N VAL A 77 5.19 9.56 -9.17
CA VAL A 77 4.13 8.63 -8.71
C VAL A 77 3.22 9.31 -7.69
N ALA A 78 3.79 9.98 -6.68
CA ALA A 78 3.01 10.66 -5.64
C ALA A 78 2.06 11.73 -6.21
N ARG A 79 2.50 12.47 -7.23
CA ARG A 79 1.67 13.45 -7.95
C ARG A 79 0.59 12.75 -8.79
N LEU A 80 0.92 11.65 -9.45
CA LEU A 80 -0.04 10.85 -10.22
C LEU A 80 -1.16 10.31 -9.31
N PHE A 81 -0.81 9.82 -8.12
CA PHE A 81 -1.76 9.24 -7.17
C PHE A 81 -2.82 10.19 -6.67
N LYS A 82 -2.52 11.48 -6.52
CA LYS A 82 -3.54 12.50 -6.21
C LYS A 82 -4.67 12.54 -7.26
N ARG A 83 -4.37 12.20 -8.52
CA ARG A 83 -5.37 12.13 -9.60
C ARG A 83 -6.07 10.77 -9.64
N LYS A 84 -5.39 9.71 -9.19
CA LYS A 84 -5.84 8.31 -9.18
C LYS A 84 -6.53 7.87 -7.87
N ILE A 85 -6.89 8.78 -6.98
CA ILE A 85 -7.73 8.42 -5.82
C ILE A 85 -9.02 7.76 -6.33
N THR A 86 -9.43 6.67 -5.68
CA THR A 86 -10.62 5.87 -6.00
C THR A 86 -11.92 6.68 -5.85
N ASN A 87 -12.93 6.37 -6.66
CA ASN A 87 -14.09 7.26 -6.78
C ASN A 87 -14.93 7.24 -5.51
N SER A 88 -15.21 6.07 -4.91
CA SER A 88 -15.92 6.01 -3.63
C SER A 88 -15.18 6.76 -2.52
N ILE A 89 -13.84 6.68 -2.46
CA ILE A 89 -13.02 7.45 -1.51
C ILE A 89 -13.23 8.96 -1.71
N LYS A 90 -13.24 9.44 -2.96
CA LYS A 90 -13.50 10.85 -3.29
C LYS A 90 -14.93 11.28 -2.95
N HIS A 91 -15.91 10.40 -3.06
CA HIS A 91 -17.32 10.72 -2.75
C HIS A 91 -17.57 10.72 -1.23
N ASN A 92 -16.81 9.94 -0.46
CA ASN A 92 -16.99 9.78 0.98
C ASN A 92 -16.08 10.69 1.83
N LYS A 93 -15.77 11.92 1.37
CA LYS A 93 -14.85 12.84 2.10
C LYS A 93 -15.25 13.09 3.55
N GLN A 94 -16.56 13.14 3.83
CA GLN A 94 -17.06 13.38 5.18
C GLN A 94 -16.66 12.26 6.15
N PHE A 95 -16.65 11.01 5.70
CA PHE A 95 -16.16 9.87 6.49
C PHE A 95 -14.71 10.09 6.91
N PHE A 96 -13.82 10.41 5.96
CA PHE A 96 -12.41 10.66 6.25
C PHE A 96 -12.20 11.85 7.17
N LYS A 97 -13.01 12.92 7.02
CA LYS A 97 -12.95 14.08 7.91
C LYS A 97 -13.37 13.73 9.35
N THR A 98 -14.45 12.96 9.49
CA THR A 98 -14.98 12.55 10.80
C THR A 98 -14.05 11.59 11.53
N TYR A 99 -13.45 10.63 10.83
CA TYR A 99 -12.67 9.55 11.43
C TYR A 99 -11.14 9.68 11.22
N LYS A 100 -10.63 10.84 10.81
CA LYS A 100 -9.20 11.03 10.46
C LYS A 100 -8.22 10.50 11.51
N ASP A 101 -8.56 10.62 12.79
CA ASP A 101 -7.70 10.19 13.91
C ASP A 101 -7.83 8.69 14.22
N SER A 102 -8.90 8.06 13.73
CA SER A 102 -9.18 6.61 13.85
C SER A 102 -8.88 5.82 12.57
N ILE A 103 -8.46 6.50 11.50
CA ILE A 103 -8.07 5.88 10.22
C ILE A 103 -6.57 5.64 10.22
N TYR A 104 -6.19 4.42 9.87
CA TYR A 104 -4.82 3.97 9.68
C TYR A 104 -4.66 3.45 8.27
N ILE A 105 -3.60 3.90 7.60
CA ILE A 105 -3.21 3.36 6.30
C ILE A 105 -2.15 2.31 6.55
N VAL A 106 -2.45 1.06 6.19
CA VAL A 106 -1.53 -0.07 6.35
C VAL A 106 -1.33 -0.71 4.98
N SER A 107 -0.15 -0.55 4.40
CA SER A 107 0.09 -0.96 3.01
C SER A 107 1.44 -1.64 2.82
N GLY A 108 1.49 -2.56 1.86
CA GLY A 108 2.75 -3.09 1.34
C GLY A 108 3.50 -2.09 0.44
N GLY A 109 2.87 -0.99 0.06
CA GLY A 109 3.48 0.11 -0.69
C GLY A 109 4.51 0.91 0.11
N PHE A 110 4.81 2.14 -0.34
CA PHE A 110 5.91 2.95 0.20
C PHE A 110 5.45 4.31 0.73
N LYS A 111 5.94 4.68 1.92
CA LYS A 111 5.59 5.94 2.61
C LYS A 111 5.79 7.17 1.72
N GLU A 112 6.83 7.16 0.89
CA GLU A 112 7.26 8.28 0.07
C GLU A 112 6.22 8.73 -0.96
N PHE A 113 5.36 7.84 -1.43
CA PHE A 113 4.23 8.20 -2.29
C PHE A 113 2.87 8.17 -1.58
N ILE A 114 2.75 7.49 -0.43
CA ILE A 114 1.50 7.43 0.36
C ILE A 114 1.27 8.72 1.14
N ILE A 115 2.27 9.18 1.90
CA ILE A 115 2.17 10.36 2.77
C ILE A 115 1.70 11.61 2.00
N PRO A 116 2.24 11.93 0.80
CA PRO A 116 1.79 13.09 0.04
C PRO A 116 0.31 13.04 -0.37
N VAL A 117 -0.28 11.85 -0.49
CA VAL A 117 -1.70 11.66 -0.82
C VAL A 117 -2.55 11.80 0.44
N MET A 118 -2.14 11.18 1.55
CA MET A 118 -2.87 11.21 2.82
C MET A 118 -2.97 12.60 3.43
N LYS A 119 -2.00 13.49 3.16
CA LYS A 119 -2.06 14.90 3.58
C LYS A 119 -3.35 15.60 3.13
N ALA A 120 -3.89 15.26 1.95
CA ALA A 120 -5.14 15.84 1.45
C ALA A 120 -6.38 15.40 2.25
N PHE A 121 -6.28 14.28 2.96
CA PHE A 121 -7.34 13.72 3.82
C PHE A 121 -7.12 14.02 5.30
N GLN A 122 -6.05 14.76 5.63
CA GLN A 122 -5.67 15.10 7.01
C GLN A 122 -5.44 13.89 7.91
N ILE A 123 -5.10 12.73 7.33
CA ILE A 123 -4.73 11.54 8.08
C ILE A 123 -3.31 11.77 8.64
N PRO A 124 -3.09 11.65 9.96
CA PRO A 124 -1.78 11.89 10.57
C PRO A 124 -0.70 10.95 10.04
N ASN A 125 0.53 11.45 9.88
CA ASN A 125 1.66 10.61 9.44
C ASN A 125 1.94 9.43 10.38
N ILE A 126 1.65 9.60 11.68
CA ILE A 126 1.79 8.54 12.69
C ILE A 126 0.82 7.37 12.43
N ASN A 127 -0.28 7.61 11.70
CA ASN A 127 -1.25 6.58 11.31
C ASN A 127 -0.92 5.92 9.96
N ILE A 128 0.26 6.19 9.37
CA ILE A 128 0.67 5.67 8.05
C ILE A 128 1.79 4.65 8.20
N PHE A 129 1.44 3.39 7.96
CA PHE A 129 2.30 2.21 8.05
C PHE A 129 2.52 1.65 6.64
N ALA A 130 3.74 1.78 6.15
CA ALA A 130 4.17 1.32 4.83
C ALA A 130 5.67 1.03 4.83
N ASN A 131 6.17 0.41 3.76
CA ASN A 131 7.60 0.25 3.52
C ASN A 131 8.27 1.62 3.27
N THR A 132 9.60 1.64 3.30
CA THR A 132 10.40 2.86 3.11
C THR A 132 11.56 2.53 2.20
N PHE A 133 11.78 3.38 1.18
CA PHE A 133 12.88 3.23 0.25
C PHE A 133 14.21 3.63 0.91
N ILE A 134 15.29 3.00 0.47
CA ILE A 134 16.65 3.43 0.76
C ILE A 134 17.20 4.05 -0.51
N PHE A 135 17.68 5.29 -0.40
CA PHE A 135 18.25 6.04 -1.51
C PHE A 135 19.76 6.21 -1.35
N ASP A 136 20.50 6.19 -2.45
CA ASP A 136 21.89 6.64 -2.45
C ASP A 136 22.00 8.19 -2.45
N ARG A 137 23.24 8.70 -2.39
CA ARG A 137 23.51 10.14 -2.38
C ARG A 137 23.05 10.87 -3.64
N THR A 138 22.89 10.15 -4.76
CA THR A 138 22.40 10.71 -6.04
C THR A 138 20.89 10.57 -6.21
N GLY A 139 20.20 9.95 -5.23
CA GLY A 139 18.75 9.78 -5.23
C GLY A 139 18.26 8.55 -5.98
N ASN A 140 19.11 7.57 -6.31
CA ASN A 140 18.65 6.29 -6.84
C ASN A 140 18.12 5.40 -5.71
N ILE A 141 17.09 4.62 -5.99
CA ILE A 141 16.62 3.58 -5.08
C ILE A 141 17.66 2.44 -5.11
N VAL A 142 18.28 2.19 -3.96
CA VAL A 142 19.24 1.09 -3.76
C VAL A 142 18.67 -0.03 -2.90
N GLY A 143 17.49 0.17 -2.34
CA GLY A 143 16.80 -0.86 -1.56
C GLY A 143 15.60 -0.31 -0.82
N TYR A 144 15.25 -1.00 0.25
CA TYR A 144 14.16 -0.67 1.16
C TYR A 144 14.51 -1.19 2.56
N ASP A 145 13.86 -0.64 3.58
CA ASP A 145 14.04 -1.12 4.95
C ASP A 145 13.47 -2.54 5.11
N ARG A 146 14.37 -3.53 5.14
CA ARG A 146 14.02 -4.95 5.29
C ARG A 146 13.61 -5.33 6.71
N LYS A 147 13.92 -4.49 7.71
CA LYS A 147 13.52 -4.73 9.10
C LYS A 147 12.07 -4.32 9.35
N ASN A 148 11.48 -3.52 8.45
CA ASN A 148 10.09 -3.16 8.51
C ASN A 148 9.19 -4.41 8.47
N PRO A 149 8.25 -4.59 9.42
CA PRO A 149 7.33 -5.73 9.39
C PRO A 149 6.56 -5.86 8.07
N LEU A 150 6.22 -4.72 7.44
CA LEU A 150 5.50 -4.69 6.16
C LEU A 150 6.34 -5.14 4.96
N ALA A 151 7.64 -5.40 5.14
CA ALA A 151 8.49 -6.03 4.15
C ALA A 151 8.56 -7.56 4.30
N GLN A 152 7.93 -8.11 5.33
CA GLN A 152 7.99 -9.51 5.72
C GLN A 152 6.62 -10.18 5.57
N ASP A 153 6.60 -11.50 5.73
CA ASP A 153 5.35 -12.27 5.71
C ASP A 153 4.49 -11.93 6.93
N ASN A 154 3.16 -11.95 6.72
CA ASN A 154 2.18 -11.46 7.69
C ASN A 154 2.42 -10.01 8.14
N GLY A 155 3.11 -9.21 7.32
CA GLY A 155 3.54 -7.86 7.69
C GLY A 155 2.40 -6.93 8.09
N LYS A 156 1.28 -6.94 7.35
CA LYS A 156 0.10 -6.13 7.68
C LYS A 156 -0.53 -6.57 9.02
N TYR A 157 -0.65 -7.88 9.26
CA TYR A 157 -1.12 -8.42 10.54
C TYR A 157 -0.23 -7.98 11.70
N ASN A 158 1.09 -8.15 11.55
CA ASN A 158 2.06 -7.76 12.58
C ASN A 158 2.01 -6.25 12.85
N ALA A 159 1.90 -5.43 11.80
CA ALA A 159 1.78 -3.98 11.94
C ALA A 159 0.51 -3.60 12.70
N VAL A 160 -0.66 -4.15 12.36
CA VAL A 160 -1.93 -3.86 13.05
C VAL A 160 -1.89 -4.33 14.50
N ARG A 161 -1.34 -5.51 14.79
CA ARG A 161 -1.21 -6.01 16.16
C ARG A 161 -0.37 -5.10 17.05
N LEU A 162 0.70 -4.51 16.51
CA LEU A 162 1.58 -3.59 17.24
C LEU A 162 0.94 -2.24 17.56
N LEU A 163 -0.18 -1.88 16.92
CA LEU A 163 -0.92 -0.65 17.24
C LEU A 163 -1.62 -0.72 18.60
N ASP A 164 -1.88 -1.93 19.10
CA ASP A 164 -2.60 -2.20 20.36
C ASP A 164 -3.91 -1.39 20.55
N LEU A 165 -4.66 -1.24 19.46
CA LEU A 165 -5.88 -0.42 19.44
C LEU A 165 -6.97 -1.04 20.32
N LYS A 166 -7.53 -0.24 21.24
CA LYS A 166 -8.64 -0.66 22.12
C LYS A 166 -9.99 -0.28 21.51
N GLY A 167 -10.55 -1.19 20.71
CA GLY A 167 -11.84 -0.95 20.03
C GLY A 167 -12.16 -1.97 18.94
N GLU A 168 -13.16 -1.67 18.12
CA GLU A 168 -13.50 -2.46 16.93
C GLU A 168 -12.64 -2.04 15.75
N ILE A 169 -11.91 -3.00 15.21
CA ILE A 169 -11.06 -2.80 14.05
C ILE A 169 -11.79 -3.33 12.81
N TYR A 170 -11.98 -2.44 11.84
CA TYR A 170 -12.51 -2.71 10.51
C TYR A 170 -11.37 -2.60 9.51
N ILE A 171 -11.18 -3.63 8.69
CA ILE A 171 -10.19 -3.60 7.60
C ILE A 171 -10.92 -3.43 6.28
N ILE A 172 -10.42 -2.53 5.44
CA ILE A 172 -10.87 -2.32 4.06
C ILE A 172 -9.66 -2.53 3.15
N GLY A 173 -9.72 -3.50 2.26
CA GLY A 173 -8.63 -3.80 1.33
C GLY A 173 -9.05 -4.79 0.25
N ASP A 174 -8.31 -4.85 -0.86
CA ASP A 174 -8.61 -5.73 -1.99
C ASP A 174 -7.85 -7.07 -1.95
N GLY A 175 -6.76 -7.17 -1.16
CA GLY A 175 -5.82 -8.27 -1.22
C GLY A 175 -5.97 -9.32 -0.12
N TYR A 176 -5.38 -10.50 -0.36
CA TYR A 176 -5.30 -11.57 0.64
C TYR A 176 -4.59 -11.12 1.92
N THR A 177 -3.55 -10.29 1.82
CA THR A 177 -2.80 -9.78 2.99
C THR A 177 -3.66 -8.92 3.94
N ASP A 178 -4.75 -8.32 3.44
CA ASP A 178 -5.70 -7.55 4.24
C ASP A 178 -6.68 -8.48 4.96
N TYR A 179 -7.19 -9.48 4.23
CA TYR A 179 -7.99 -10.55 4.80
C TYR A 179 -7.24 -11.31 5.90
N GLN A 180 -5.94 -11.55 5.74
CA GLN A 180 -5.10 -12.23 6.73
C GLN A 180 -5.13 -11.56 8.10
N ILE A 181 -5.26 -10.23 8.16
CA ILE A 181 -5.35 -9.49 9.43
C ILE A 181 -6.60 -9.97 10.22
N LYS A 182 -7.73 -10.16 9.53
CA LYS A 182 -8.97 -10.69 10.11
C LYS A 182 -8.88 -12.18 10.42
N GLN A 183 -8.29 -12.96 9.52
CA GLN A 183 -8.13 -14.41 9.66
C GLN A 183 -7.31 -14.76 10.90
N LEU A 184 -6.24 -14.00 11.16
CA LEU A 184 -5.35 -14.17 12.31
C LEU A 184 -5.85 -13.46 13.59
N GLY A 185 -7.08 -12.94 13.57
CA GLY A 185 -7.76 -12.43 14.77
C GLY A 185 -7.43 -10.99 15.18
N ALA A 186 -6.68 -10.21 14.38
CA ALA A 186 -6.34 -8.83 14.71
C ALA A 186 -7.44 -7.81 14.35
N ALA A 187 -8.59 -8.26 13.83
CA ALA A 187 -9.71 -7.39 13.52
C ALA A 187 -11.06 -8.09 13.68
N LYS A 188 -12.12 -7.28 13.78
CA LYS A 188 -13.50 -7.77 13.89
C LYS A 188 -14.15 -7.98 12.53
N TYR A 189 -13.91 -7.07 11.59
CA TYR A 189 -14.51 -7.13 10.26
C TYR A 189 -13.45 -6.95 9.17
N PHE A 190 -13.61 -7.69 8.08
CA PHE A 190 -12.92 -7.46 6.82
C PHE A 190 -13.96 -7.11 5.75
N ILE A 191 -13.71 -6.01 5.05
CA ILE A 191 -14.54 -5.50 3.96
C ILE A 191 -13.69 -5.62 2.70
N ALA A 192 -13.99 -6.63 1.89
CA ALA A 192 -13.33 -6.81 0.60
C ALA A 192 -13.67 -5.62 -0.30
N PHE A 193 -12.64 -4.88 -0.71
CA PHE A 193 -12.80 -3.70 -1.55
C PHE A 193 -12.62 -4.08 -3.02
N THR A 194 -13.70 -4.03 -3.79
CA THR A 194 -13.72 -4.56 -5.17
C THR A 194 -13.95 -3.51 -6.27
N GLU A 195 -14.03 -2.22 -5.93
CA GLU A 195 -14.30 -1.16 -6.93
C GLU A 195 -13.23 -1.09 -8.01
N ASN A 196 -11.95 -1.24 -7.64
CA ASN A 196 -10.84 -1.09 -8.58
C ASN A 196 -10.43 -2.43 -9.22
N VAL A 197 -10.64 -3.54 -8.51
CA VAL A 197 -10.17 -4.87 -8.91
C VAL A 197 -10.97 -5.94 -8.19
N THR A 198 -11.19 -7.07 -8.85
CA THR A 198 -11.78 -8.27 -8.23
C THR A 198 -10.72 -9.35 -8.15
N ARG A 199 -10.48 -9.89 -6.95
CA ARG A 199 -9.61 -11.05 -6.72
C ARG A 199 -10.48 -12.30 -6.58
N LYS A 200 -10.06 -13.42 -7.20
CA LYS A 200 -10.75 -14.72 -7.12
C LYS A 200 -10.15 -15.58 -6.02
#